data_AF-A0A0C3DR19-F1
#
_entry.id   AF-A0A0C3DR19-F1
#
_cell.length_a   1.000
_cell.length_b   1.000
_cell.length_c   1.000
_cell.angle_alpha   90.00
_cell.angle_beta   90.00
_cell.angle_gamma   90.00
#
_symmetry.space_group_name_H-M   'P 1'
#
loop_
_entity.id
_entity.type
_entity.pdbx_description
1 polymer ?
#
loop_
_entity_poly.entity_id
_entity_poly.type
_entity_poly.pdbx_seq_one_letter_code
_entity_poly.pdbx_strand_id
1 'polypeptide(L)'
;YLSIILECEYPTLAEECQVCHQATADIQCLSCQTNYTWCGPCAVKSHIHNPFHQIQKWTGRFYDDITLHDLGYVFNLGHNGAPCPNNMAEHGGDWFCDQFTIVHSTGIFIHRLRWCRCNDASLEDQHLQLLQSHIFPSTVTKPQTGFTFDVLEHFLINSLECKTSARSFYQKLCQFSNNAFPDSLPDCYWELLRVSQIWRDLSNRKRAGFGHDIERYPEHGELAVFCPACPQ
;
A
#
# COMPACT_ATOMS: atom_id res chain seq x y z
N TYR A 1 -27.11 18.74 -6.04
CA TYR A 1 -25.99 18.19 -5.26
C TYR A 1 -26.12 16.69 -5.08
N LEU A 2 -27.12 16.18 -4.35
CA LEU A 2 -27.28 14.74 -4.14
C LEU A 2 -27.37 13.91 -5.44
N SER A 3 -28.12 14.38 -6.44
CA SER A 3 -28.20 13.70 -7.74
C SER A 3 -26.85 13.55 -8.44
N ILE A 4 -26.01 14.60 -8.42
CA ILE A 4 -24.68 14.61 -9.02
C ILE A 4 -23.75 13.66 -8.26
N ILE A 5 -23.84 13.62 -6.92
CA ILE A 5 -23.06 12.68 -6.10
C ILE A 5 -23.43 11.25 -6.45
N LEU A 6 -24.73 10.95 -6.54
CA LEU A 6 -25.22 9.62 -6.94
C LEU A 6 -24.82 9.26 -8.38
N GLU A 7 -24.81 10.20 -9.32
CA GLU A 7 -24.31 9.96 -10.69
C GLU A 7 -22.80 9.65 -10.73
N CYS A 8 -22.02 10.16 -9.76
CA CYS A 8 -20.60 9.85 -9.63
C CYS A 8 -20.33 8.52 -8.91
N GLU A 9 -21.16 8.17 -7.91
CA GLU A 9 -21.08 6.89 -7.18
C GLU A 9 -21.61 5.72 -8.01
N TYR A 10 -22.58 6.01 -8.88
CA TYR A 10 -23.26 5.05 -9.75
C TYR A 10 -23.25 5.62 -11.18
N PRO A 11 -22.07 5.64 -11.85
CA PRO A 11 -22.03 6.02 -13.24
C PRO A 11 -23.01 5.13 -14.02
N THR A 12 -23.71 5.73 -14.98
CA THR A 12 -24.57 4.98 -15.89
C THR A 12 -23.75 3.81 -16.44
N LEU A 13 -24.22 2.59 -16.18
CA LEU A 13 -23.52 1.37 -16.56
C LEU A 13 -23.16 1.47 -18.04
N ALA A 14 -21.87 1.65 -18.32
CA ALA A 14 -21.41 1.54 -19.69
C ALA A 14 -21.53 0.06 -20.04
N GLU A 15 -22.30 -0.26 -21.07
CA GLU A 15 -22.41 -1.64 -21.56
C GLU A 15 -21.03 -2.18 -21.99
N GLU A 16 -20.12 -1.27 -22.37
CA GLU A 16 -18.78 -1.58 -22.85
C GLU A 16 -17.69 -0.82 -22.10
N CYS A 17 -16.57 -1.51 -21.85
CA CYS A 17 -15.39 -0.95 -21.22
C CYS A 17 -14.88 0.25 -22.02
N GLN A 18 -14.72 1.39 -21.35
CA GLN A 18 -14.33 2.65 -21.98
C GLN A 18 -12.87 2.70 -22.46
N VAL A 19 -12.09 1.64 -22.23
CA VAL A 19 -10.70 1.52 -22.68
C VAL A 19 -10.57 0.59 -23.88
N CYS A 20 -11.12 -0.63 -23.81
CA CYS A 20 -10.96 -1.62 -24.88
C CYS A 20 -12.16 -1.73 -25.82
N HIS A 21 -13.36 -1.27 -25.42
CA HIS A 21 -14.60 -1.39 -26.19
C HIS A 21 -14.93 -2.83 -26.65
N GLN A 22 -14.51 -3.83 -25.87
CA GLN A 22 -14.57 -5.25 -26.25
C GLN A 22 -15.23 -6.15 -25.20
N ALA A 23 -15.49 -5.63 -24.00
CA ALA A 23 -16.02 -6.40 -22.88
C ALA A 23 -16.87 -5.49 -21.99
N THR A 24 -17.68 -6.10 -21.11
CA THR A 24 -18.55 -5.38 -20.17
C THR A 24 -17.77 -4.53 -19.19
N ALA A 25 -18.28 -3.33 -18.91
CA ALA A 25 -17.65 -2.38 -17.99
C ALA A 25 -18.16 -2.56 -16.56
N ASP A 26 -17.85 -3.71 -15.97
CA ASP A 26 -18.39 -4.07 -14.66
C ASP A 26 -17.54 -3.58 -13.49
N ILE A 27 -16.39 -2.94 -13.72
CA ILE A 27 -15.49 -2.46 -12.66
C ILE A 27 -15.46 -0.94 -12.62
N GLN A 28 -15.64 -0.37 -11.44
CA GLN A 28 -15.41 1.05 -11.18
C GLN A 28 -14.34 1.23 -10.10
N CYS A 29 -13.73 2.41 -10.07
CA CYS A 29 -12.76 2.78 -9.05
C CYS A 29 -13.27 3.99 -8.26
N LEU A 30 -13.36 3.84 -6.94
CA LEU A 30 -13.80 4.89 -6.01
C LEU A 30 -12.71 5.92 -5.72
N SER A 31 -11.45 5.56 -5.98
CA SER A 31 -10.29 6.43 -5.70
C SER A 31 -9.82 7.22 -6.93
N CYS A 32 -10.21 6.86 -8.15
CA CYS A 32 -9.81 7.56 -9.36
C CYS A 32 -10.65 8.84 -9.50
N GLN A 33 -10.03 9.93 -9.94
CA GLN A 33 -10.73 11.22 -10.19
C GLN A 33 -11.53 11.21 -11.50
N THR A 34 -12.04 10.05 -11.92
CA THR A 34 -12.69 9.83 -13.20
C THR A 34 -13.84 8.86 -13.04
N ASN A 35 -14.98 9.15 -13.69
CA ASN A 35 -16.14 8.23 -13.73
C ASN A 35 -15.95 7.12 -14.80
N TYR A 36 -14.72 6.61 -14.93
CA TYR A 36 -14.42 5.55 -15.88
C TYR A 36 -14.92 4.20 -15.35
N THR A 37 -15.46 3.40 -16.27
CA THR A 37 -15.85 2.01 -16.05
C THR A 37 -14.99 1.10 -16.94
N TRP A 38 -14.51 0.02 -16.34
CA TRP A 38 -13.54 -0.89 -16.94
C TRP A 38 -14.04 -2.33 -16.94
N CYS A 39 -13.56 -3.13 -17.89
CA CYS A 39 -13.52 -4.58 -17.70
C CYS A 39 -12.36 -4.95 -16.74
N GLY A 40 -12.40 -6.12 -16.12
CA GLY A 40 -11.38 -6.58 -15.16
C GLY A 40 -9.92 -6.42 -15.65
N PRO A 41 -9.55 -6.91 -16.85
CA PRO A 41 -8.19 -6.75 -17.38
C PRO A 41 -7.76 -5.29 -17.58
N CYS A 42 -8.67 -4.41 -18.01
CA CYS A 42 -8.36 -2.99 -18.17
C CYS A 42 -8.25 -2.27 -16.83
N ALA A 43 -9.04 -2.69 -15.83
CA ALA A 43 -8.88 -2.20 -14.47
C ALA A 43 -7.49 -2.55 -13.92
N VAL A 44 -7.06 -3.80 -14.05
CA VAL A 44 -5.71 -4.24 -13.61
C VAL A 44 -4.60 -3.44 -14.30
N LYS A 45 -4.69 -3.25 -15.63
CA LYS A 45 -3.71 -2.46 -16.40
C LYS A 45 -3.69 -0.99 -15.98
N SER A 46 -4.85 -0.39 -15.75
CA SER A 46 -4.97 1.03 -15.40
C SER A 46 -4.47 1.32 -13.98
N HIS A 47 -4.52 0.34 -13.07
CA HIS A 47 -4.11 0.46 -11.67
C HIS A 47 -2.70 -0.06 -11.40
N ILE A 48 -1.90 -0.36 -12.43
CA ILE A 48 -0.53 -0.90 -12.25
C ILE A 48 0.38 0.00 -11.41
N HIS A 49 0.15 1.33 -11.46
CA HIS A 49 0.86 2.33 -10.65
C HIS A 49 0.03 2.88 -9.49
N ASN A 50 -1.22 2.43 -9.34
CA ASN A 50 -2.14 2.86 -8.28
C ASN A 50 -2.75 1.64 -7.58
N PRO A 51 -1.92 0.77 -6.96
CA PRO A 51 -2.37 -0.52 -6.43
C PRO A 51 -3.27 -0.39 -5.19
N PHE A 52 -3.25 0.76 -4.51
CA PHE A 52 -4.00 1.00 -3.27
C PHE A 52 -5.31 1.78 -3.50
N HIS A 53 -5.81 1.74 -4.73
CA HIS A 53 -7.13 2.26 -5.07
C HIS A 53 -8.22 1.24 -4.73
N GLN A 54 -9.35 1.76 -4.24
CA GLN A 54 -10.53 0.95 -3.95
C GLN A 54 -11.38 0.84 -5.20
N ILE A 55 -11.79 -0.38 -5.51
CA ILE A 55 -12.58 -0.70 -6.69
C ILE A 55 -13.81 -1.52 -6.27
N GLN A 56 -14.82 -1.49 -7.13
CA GLN A 56 -16.04 -2.26 -6.94
C GLN A 56 -16.45 -2.93 -8.26
N LYS A 57 -17.21 -4.02 -8.14
CA LYS A 57 -17.76 -4.75 -9.27
C LYS A 57 -19.29 -4.67 -9.29
N TRP A 58 -19.84 -4.34 -10.45
CA TRP A 58 -21.28 -4.42 -10.68
C TRP A 58 -21.75 -5.87 -10.73
N THR A 59 -22.74 -6.21 -9.89
CA THR A 59 -23.32 -7.55 -9.80
C THR A 59 -24.54 -7.76 -10.71
N GLY A 60 -24.98 -6.71 -11.42
CA GLY A 60 -26.28 -6.65 -12.09
C GLY A 60 -27.36 -5.96 -11.27
N ARG A 61 -27.15 -5.77 -9.96
CA ARG A 61 -28.12 -5.13 -9.04
C ARG A 61 -27.51 -4.03 -8.19
N PHE A 62 -26.30 -4.24 -7.69
CA PHE A 62 -25.56 -3.29 -6.87
C PHE A 62 -24.05 -3.47 -7.10
N TYR A 63 -23.27 -2.48 -6.68
CA TYR A 63 -21.81 -2.62 -6.62
C TYR A 63 -21.41 -3.37 -5.36
N ASP A 64 -20.66 -4.45 -5.56
CA ASP A 64 -20.06 -5.22 -4.48
C ASP A 64 -18.56 -4.96 -4.43
N ASP A 65 -17.97 -5.09 -3.25
CA ASP A 65 -16.55 -4.86 -3.06
C ASP A 65 -15.75 -5.95 -3.78
N ILE A 66 -14.71 -5.53 -4.50
CA ILE A 66 -13.76 -6.42 -5.15
C ILE A 66 -12.36 -5.83 -4.96
N THR A 67 -11.35 -6.68 -4.91
CA THR A 67 -9.97 -6.22 -4.82
C THR A 67 -9.25 -6.38 -6.15
N LEU A 68 -8.15 -5.64 -6.33
CA LEU A 68 -7.24 -5.89 -7.45
C LEU A 68 -6.66 -7.31 -7.39
N HIS A 69 -6.48 -7.89 -6.19
CA HIS A 69 -6.07 -9.28 -6.02
C HIS A 69 -7.06 -10.26 -6.63
N ASP A 70 -8.37 -10.07 -6.40
CA ASP A 70 -9.43 -10.90 -6.98
C ASP A 70 -9.45 -10.82 -8.51
N LEU A 71 -9.10 -9.65 -9.07
CA LEU A 71 -8.96 -9.44 -10.52
C LEU A 71 -7.64 -10.00 -11.10
N GLY A 72 -6.76 -10.53 -10.27
CA GLY A 72 -5.50 -11.13 -10.68
C GLY A 72 -4.33 -10.15 -10.81
N TYR A 73 -4.42 -8.97 -10.22
CA TYR A 73 -3.31 -8.03 -10.12
C TYR A 73 -2.12 -8.66 -9.38
N VAL A 74 -0.92 -8.44 -9.93
CA VAL A 74 0.34 -8.83 -9.31
C VAL A 74 1.19 -7.59 -9.12
N PHE A 75 1.52 -7.28 -7.87
CA PHE A 75 2.47 -6.27 -7.48
C PHE A 75 3.89 -6.78 -7.78
N ASN A 76 4.43 -6.43 -8.94
CA ASN A 76 5.81 -6.75 -9.29
C ASN A 76 6.75 -5.71 -8.68
N LEU A 77 7.69 -6.16 -7.85
CA LEU A 77 8.74 -5.28 -7.33
C LEU A 77 9.78 -5.03 -8.42
N GLY A 78 10.26 -3.78 -8.49
CA GLY A 78 11.12 -3.32 -9.57
C GLY A 78 10.39 -3.14 -10.90
N HIS A 79 11.15 -2.81 -11.95
CA HIS A 79 10.67 -2.70 -13.35
C HIS A 79 9.40 -1.87 -13.56
N ASN A 80 9.16 -0.86 -12.71
CA ASN A 80 7.98 0.00 -12.76
C ASN A 80 6.67 -0.81 -12.85
N GLY A 81 6.54 -1.89 -12.07
CA GLY A 81 5.33 -2.72 -12.04
C GLY A 81 5.23 -3.76 -13.16
N ALA A 82 6.13 -3.74 -14.15
CA ALA A 82 6.22 -4.81 -15.13
C ALA A 82 6.80 -6.10 -14.52
N PRO A 83 6.45 -7.29 -15.03
CA PRO A 83 7.09 -8.54 -14.61
C PRO A 83 8.61 -8.49 -14.84
N CYS A 84 9.37 -8.96 -13.86
CA CYS A 84 10.82 -9.08 -13.99
C CYS A 84 11.18 -10.06 -15.12
N PRO A 85 12.05 -9.69 -16.09
CA PRO A 85 12.43 -10.56 -17.21
C PRO A 85 13.20 -11.82 -16.75
N ASN A 86 13.81 -11.78 -15.56
CA ASN A 86 14.54 -12.91 -14.99
C ASN A 86 13.63 -13.90 -14.21
N ASN A 87 12.34 -13.60 -14.09
CA ASN A 87 11.35 -14.55 -13.55
C ASN A 87 10.87 -15.48 -14.67
N MET A 88 11.78 -16.30 -15.22
CA MET A 88 11.49 -17.18 -16.36
C MET A 88 10.70 -18.46 -16.01
N ALA A 89 10.30 -18.65 -14.75
CA ALA A 89 9.52 -19.82 -14.33
C ALA A 89 8.11 -19.40 -13.86
N GLU A 90 7.09 -19.90 -14.54
CA GLU A 90 5.66 -19.60 -14.28
C GLU A 90 5.06 -20.30 -13.05
N HIS A 91 5.83 -21.08 -12.29
CA HIS A 91 5.26 -21.82 -11.16
C HIS A 91 6.14 -21.75 -9.91
N GLY A 92 5.59 -21.11 -8.87
CA GLY A 92 5.79 -21.42 -7.45
C GLY A 92 7.21 -21.46 -6.90
N GLY A 93 7.52 -20.55 -6.00
CA GLY A 93 8.74 -20.60 -5.16
C GLY A 93 8.80 -19.41 -4.22
N ASP A 94 9.86 -19.29 -3.43
CA ASP A 94 10.06 -18.20 -2.46
C ASP A 94 10.10 -16.77 -3.09
N TRP A 95 10.06 -16.67 -4.42
CA TRP A 95 10.03 -15.44 -5.22
C TRP A 95 8.61 -14.95 -5.60
N PHE A 96 7.58 -15.60 -5.06
CA PHE A 96 6.19 -15.20 -5.20
C PHE A 96 5.45 -15.37 -3.87
N CYS A 97 4.65 -14.37 -3.50
CA CYS A 97 3.74 -14.42 -2.37
C CYS A 97 2.32 -14.18 -2.89
N ASP A 98 1.41 -15.12 -2.64
CA ASP A 98 0.02 -15.00 -3.13
C ASP A 98 -0.81 -14.01 -2.30
N GLN A 99 -0.50 -13.88 -1.01
CA GLN A 99 -1.21 -13.03 -0.07
C GLN A 99 -0.22 -12.19 0.74
N PHE A 100 0.20 -11.07 0.18
CA PHE A 100 1.02 -10.09 0.88
C PHE A 100 0.14 -8.93 1.36
N THR A 101 0.16 -8.66 2.66
CA THR A 101 -0.62 -7.58 3.27
C THR A 101 0.15 -6.26 3.20
N ILE A 102 -0.41 -5.25 2.56
CA ILE A 102 0.15 -3.89 2.52
C ILE A 102 -0.80 -2.95 3.25
N VAL A 103 -0.28 -2.30 4.29
CA VAL A 103 -0.98 -1.24 5.00
C VAL A 103 -0.63 0.10 4.35
N HIS A 104 -1.65 0.76 3.81
CA HIS A 104 -1.60 2.07 3.16
C HIS A 104 -2.48 3.07 3.91
N SER A 105 -2.30 4.37 3.67
CA SER A 105 -3.08 5.41 4.35
C SER A 105 -4.58 5.38 4.03
N THR A 106 -4.94 4.79 2.88
CA THR A 106 -6.32 4.59 2.42
C THR A 106 -6.90 3.22 2.80
N GLY A 107 -6.16 2.38 3.54
CA GLY A 107 -6.66 1.07 3.96
C GLY A 107 -5.59 -0.04 3.95
N ILE A 108 -6.05 -1.27 4.16
CA ILE A 108 -5.28 -2.50 4.21
C ILE A 108 -5.62 -3.29 2.95
N PHE A 109 -4.58 -3.60 2.17
CA PHE A 109 -4.71 -4.25 0.88
C PHE A 109 -3.99 -5.59 0.91
N ILE A 110 -4.59 -6.61 0.30
CA ILE A 110 -3.93 -7.88 0.04
C ILE A 110 -3.61 -7.90 -1.44
N HIS A 111 -2.36 -8.21 -1.79
CA HIS A 111 -1.92 -8.35 -3.18
C HIS A 111 -1.09 -9.60 -3.36
N ARG A 112 -1.11 -10.13 -4.59
CA ARG A 112 -0.08 -11.06 -5.05
C ARG A 112 1.18 -10.24 -5.25
N LEU A 113 2.28 -10.63 -4.65
CA LEU A 113 3.55 -9.92 -4.73
C LEU A 113 4.59 -10.81 -5.41
N ARG A 114 5.34 -10.23 -6.35
CA ARG A 114 6.40 -10.90 -7.07
C ARG A 114 7.71 -10.16 -6.88
N TRP A 115 8.71 -10.89 -6.40
CA TRP A 115 10.05 -10.40 -6.12
C TRP A 115 10.87 -10.26 -7.42
N CYS A 116 11.75 -9.26 -7.49
CA CYS A 116 12.68 -9.05 -8.60
C CYS A 116 13.91 -9.94 -8.47
N ARG A 117 14.36 -10.55 -9.57
CA ARG A 117 15.56 -11.41 -9.65
C ARG A 117 16.71 -10.77 -10.44
N CYS A 118 16.74 -9.45 -10.57
CA CYS A 118 17.87 -8.77 -11.22
C CYS A 118 19.07 -8.68 -10.26
N ASN A 119 20.27 -8.49 -10.83
CA ASN A 119 21.50 -8.21 -10.08
C ASN A 119 21.86 -9.26 -9.02
N ASP A 120 21.69 -10.55 -9.33
CA ASP A 120 21.97 -11.66 -8.41
C ASP A 120 21.26 -11.54 -7.05
N ALA A 121 20.10 -10.87 -7.02
CA ALA A 121 19.32 -10.71 -5.81
C ALA A 121 19.09 -12.06 -5.13
N SER A 122 19.35 -12.09 -3.83
CA SER A 122 19.09 -13.24 -2.97
C SER A 122 17.72 -13.12 -2.30
N LEU A 123 17.25 -14.21 -1.69
CA LEU A 123 16.03 -14.17 -0.88
C LEU A 123 16.19 -13.31 0.38
N GLU A 124 17.41 -13.06 0.83
CA GLU A 124 17.69 -12.19 1.98
C GLU A 124 17.44 -10.72 1.63
N ASP A 125 17.51 -10.36 0.35
CA ASP A 125 17.30 -8.99 -0.15
C ASP A 125 15.83 -8.60 -0.29
N GLN A 126 14.88 -9.50 0.01
CA GLN A 126 13.44 -9.23 -0.12
C GLN A 126 13.02 -7.98 0.64
N HIS A 127 13.46 -7.85 1.91
CA HIS A 127 13.15 -6.68 2.72
C HIS A 127 13.69 -5.37 2.10
N LEU A 128 14.84 -5.41 1.41
CA LEU A 128 15.41 -4.25 0.72
C LEU A 128 14.60 -3.86 -0.51
N GLN A 129 14.09 -4.84 -1.29
CA GLN A 129 13.23 -4.56 -2.45
C GLN A 129 11.92 -3.88 -2.05
N LEU A 130 11.35 -4.24 -0.89
CA LEU A 130 10.19 -3.54 -0.33
C LEU A 130 10.56 -2.09 0.00
N LEU A 131 11.69 -1.86 0.67
CA LEU A 131 12.15 -0.50 1.02
C LEU A 131 12.38 0.36 -0.23
N GLN A 132 12.98 -0.21 -1.28
CA GLN A 132 13.15 0.45 -2.59
C GLN A 132 11.80 0.78 -3.26
N SER A 133 10.75 0.05 -2.91
CA SER A 133 9.38 0.26 -3.38
C SER A 133 8.55 1.08 -2.39
N HIS A 134 9.18 1.81 -1.46
CA HIS A 134 8.53 2.64 -0.44
C HIS A 134 7.61 1.88 0.53
N ILE A 135 7.91 0.60 0.75
CA ILE A 135 7.19 -0.27 1.69
C ILE A 135 8.17 -0.72 2.77
N PHE A 136 7.86 -0.40 4.02
CA PHE A 136 8.63 -0.85 5.17
C PHE A 136 8.16 -2.26 5.59
N PRO A 137 9.02 -3.28 5.53
CA PRO A 137 8.64 -4.64 5.90
C PRO A 137 8.42 -4.79 7.41
N SER A 138 7.44 -5.59 7.82
CA SER A 138 7.24 -5.92 9.24
C SER A 138 8.32 -6.85 9.81
N THR A 139 8.95 -7.65 8.94
CA THR A 139 10.03 -8.60 9.26
C THR A 139 11.10 -8.61 8.16
N VAL A 140 12.35 -8.92 8.53
CA VAL A 140 13.45 -9.00 7.56
C VAL A 140 13.40 -10.32 6.78
N THR A 141 13.27 -11.45 7.49
CA THR A 141 13.19 -12.77 6.87
C THR A 141 11.78 -13.05 6.37
N LYS A 142 11.65 -13.43 5.09
CA LYS A 142 10.39 -13.85 4.42
C LYS A 142 9.18 -12.95 4.77
N PRO A 143 9.25 -11.62 4.51
CA PRO A 143 8.18 -10.70 4.86
C PRO A 143 6.84 -11.11 4.23
N GLN A 144 5.76 -10.97 5.00
CA GLN A 144 4.37 -11.19 4.55
C GLN A 144 3.49 -9.95 4.71
N THR A 145 3.99 -8.94 5.45
CA THR A 145 3.29 -7.68 5.69
C THR A 145 4.27 -6.53 5.49
N GLY A 146 3.79 -5.44 4.89
CA GLY A 146 4.54 -4.20 4.76
C GLY A 146 3.66 -2.97 5.01
N PHE A 147 4.29 -1.89 5.45
CA PHE A 147 3.67 -0.59 5.70
C PHE A 147 4.25 0.42 4.72
N THR A 148 3.41 1.04 3.92
CA THR A 148 3.88 2.11 3.03
C THR A 148 4.51 3.25 3.83
N PHE A 149 5.51 3.93 3.28
CA PHE A 149 6.11 5.09 3.98
C PHE A 149 5.06 6.16 4.28
N ASP A 150 4.09 6.31 3.38
CA ASP A 150 2.95 7.23 3.52
C ASP A 150 2.08 6.92 4.75
N VAL A 151 1.75 5.65 5.04
CA VAL A 151 0.96 5.34 6.25
C VAL A 151 1.74 5.60 7.54
N LEU A 152 3.06 5.41 7.53
CA LEU A 152 3.93 5.67 8.67
C LEU A 152 4.06 7.18 8.96
N GLU A 153 4.15 7.99 7.90
CA GLU A 153 4.13 9.44 8.00
C GLU A 153 2.77 9.95 8.48
N HIS A 154 1.67 9.46 7.92
CA HIS A 154 0.32 9.76 8.39
C HIS A 154 0.14 9.40 9.86
N PHE A 155 0.63 8.24 10.30
CA PHE A 155 0.52 7.83 11.70
C PHE A 155 1.27 8.78 12.63
N LEU A 156 2.49 9.17 12.26
CA LEU A 156 3.29 10.12 13.04
C LEU A 156 2.59 11.47 13.18
N ILE A 157 2.09 12.03 12.07
CA ILE A 157 1.39 13.32 12.06
C ILE A 157 0.10 13.23 12.90
N ASN A 158 -0.71 12.18 12.74
CA ASN A 158 -1.94 12.02 13.53
C ASN A 158 -1.66 11.87 15.04
N SER A 159 -0.54 11.23 15.39
CA SER A 159 -0.13 11.09 16.79
C SER A 159 0.31 12.42 17.40
N LEU A 160 1.02 13.26 16.63
CA LEU A 160 1.54 14.55 17.08
C LEU A 160 0.47 15.64 17.09
N GLU A 161 -0.24 15.82 15.98
CA GLU A 161 -1.18 16.92 15.78
C GLU A 161 -2.54 16.63 16.40
N CYS A 162 -3.08 15.44 16.13
CA CYS A 162 -4.44 15.07 16.54
C CYS A 162 -4.48 14.33 17.87
N LYS A 163 -3.32 14.02 18.49
CA LYS A 163 -3.21 13.17 19.70
C LYS A 163 -3.95 11.84 19.55
N THR A 164 -4.00 11.32 18.32
CA THR A 164 -4.73 10.09 18.02
C THR A 164 -3.98 8.90 18.61
N SER A 165 -4.68 8.04 19.35
CA SER A 165 -4.07 6.81 19.84
C SER A 165 -3.74 5.86 18.67
N ALA A 166 -2.71 5.03 18.83
CA ALA A 166 -2.38 4.01 17.83
C ALA A 166 -3.58 3.11 17.49
N ARG A 167 -4.39 2.75 18.50
CA ARG A 167 -5.57 1.92 18.32
C ARG A 167 -6.63 2.62 17.46
N SER A 168 -6.90 3.88 17.74
CA SER A 168 -7.88 4.68 16.98
C SER A 168 -7.41 4.90 15.54
N PHE A 169 -6.11 5.15 15.33
CA PHE A 169 -5.54 5.26 14.00
C PHE A 169 -5.65 3.95 13.21
N TYR A 170 -5.33 2.81 13.85
CA TYR A 170 -5.46 1.50 13.22
C TYR A 170 -6.91 1.17 12.87
N GLN A 171 -7.86 1.44 13.78
CA GLN A 171 -9.29 1.26 13.52
C GLN A 171 -9.78 2.13 12.35
N LYS A 172 -9.27 3.35 12.19
CA LYS A 172 -9.54 4.21 11.03
C LYS A 172 -9.11 3.53 9.72
N LEU A 173 -7.93 2.90 9.68
CA LEU A 173 -7.48 2.14 8.52
C LEU A 173 -8.39 0.94 8.22
N CYS A 174 -8.83 0.22 9.27
CA CYS A 174 -9.78 -0.87 9.09
C CYS A 174 -11.10 -0.38 8.48
N GLN A 175 -11.64 0.74 8.99
CA GLN A 175 -12.88 1.32 8.48
C GLN A 175 -12.75 1.81 7.03
N PHE A 176 -11.60 2.35 6.63
CA PHE A 176 -11.39 2.68 5.22
C PHE A 176 -11.46 1.44 4.33
N SER A 177 -10.96 0.30 4.77
CA SER A 177 -10.88 -0.91 3.94
C SER A 177 -12.20 -1.68 3.91
N ASN A 178 -12.85 -1.82 5.07
CA ASN A 178 -14.15 -2.46 5.18
C ASN A 178 -14.89 -1.86 6.39
N ASN A 179 -15.76 -0.89 6.11
CA ASN A 179 -16.54 -0.22 7.15
C ASN A 179 -17.63 -1.13 7.76
N ALA A 180 -18.14 -2.10 6.99
CA ALA A 180 -19.20 -3.00 7.46
C ALA A 180 -18.68 -4.05 8.44
N PHE A 181 -17.47 -4.58 8.18
CA PHE A 181 -16.84 -5.64 8.97
C PHE A 181 -15.34 -5.36 9.19
N PRO A 182 -14.97 -4.32 9.96
CA PRO A 182 -13.57 -3.92 10.14
C PRO A 182 -12.71 -4.98 10.82
N ASP A 183 -13.33 -5.87 11.62
CA ASP A 183 -12.65 -6.97 12.30
C ASP A 183 -12.33 -8.17 11.38
N SER A 184 -12.77 -8.14 10.11
CA SER A 184 -12.45 -9.18 9.12
C SER A 184 -11.05 -9.05 8.52
N LEU A 185 -10.39 -7.91 8.74
CA LEU A 185 -9.08 -7.60 8.17
C LEU A 185 -7.94 -8.22 9.00
N PRO A 186 -6.77 -8.50 8.39
CA PRO A 186 -5.61 -8.96 9.14
C PRO A 186 -5.25 -7.99 10.27
N ASP A 187 -5.06 -8.49 11.50
CA ASP A 187 -4.63 -7.67 12.64
C ASP A 187 -3.11 -7.44 12.60
N CYS A 188 -2.70 -6.32 12.01
CA CYS A 188 -1.31 -5.87 11.91
C CYS A 188 -0.99 -4.74 12.91
N TYR A 189 -1.78 -4.61 13.99
CA TYR A 189 -1.65 -3.52 14.95
C TYR A 189 -0.28 -3.49 15.65
N TRP A 190 0.21 -4.65 16.07
CA TRP A 190 1.48 -4.75 16.79
C TRP A 190 2.67 -4.49 15.87
N GLU A 191 2.58 -4.91 14.62
CA GLU A 191 3.53 -4.61 13.57
C GLU A 191 3.58 -3.11 13.29
N LEU A 192 2.43 -2.41 13.26
CA LEU A 192 2.39 -0.96 13.13
C LEU A 192 3.18 -0.29 14.27
N LEU A 193 2.95 -0.70 15.51
CA LEU A 193 3.68 -0.13 16.66
C LEU A 193 5.20 -0.35 16.55
N ARG A 194 5.62 -1.55 16.15
CA ARG A 194 7.04 -1.87 15.98
C ARG A 194 7.67 -1.07 14.84
N VAL A 195 7.05 -1.14 13.66
CA VAL A 195 7.57 -0.51 12.44
C VAL A 195 7.59 1.02 12.57
N SER A 196 6.57 1.62 13.19
CA SER A 196 6.53 3.07 13.40
C SER A 196 7.65 3.57 14.32
N GLN A 197 8.07 2.81 15.32
CA GLN A 197 9.21 3.15 16.17
C GLN A 197 10.52 3.15 15.38
N ILE A 198 10.75 2.09 14.59
CA ILE A 198 11.94 1.96 13.75
C ILE A 198 11.96 3.08 12.69
N TRP A 199 10.83 3.32 12.03
CA TRP A 199 10.67 4.38 11.05
C TRP A 199 10.98 5.76 11.63
N ARG A 200 10.54 6.04 12.86
CA ARG A 200 10.82 7.31 13.54
C ARG A 200 12.31 7.48 13.82
N ASP A 201 12.99 6.42 14.27
CA ASP A 201 14.45 6.45 14.49
C ASP A 201 15.19 6.73 13.17
N LEU A 202 14.90 5.95 12.11
CA LEU A 202 15.51 6.12 10.79
C LEU A 202 15.21 7.51 10.19
N SER A 203 13.99 8.01 10.36
CA SER A 203 13.61 9.35 9.91
C SER A 203 14.37 10.45 10.65
N ASN A 204 14.58 10.29 11.97
CA ASN A 204 15.38 11.22 12.76
C ASN A 204 16.85 11.21 12.34
N ARG A 205 17.43 10.03 12.12
CA ARG A 205 18.81 9.86 11.61
C ARG A 205 18.98 10.55 10.26
N LYS A 206 18.09 10.26 9.31
CA LYS A 206 18.06 10.89 7.99
C LYS A 206 18.00 12.41 8.10
N ARG A 207 17.11 12.94 8.95
CA ARG A 207 16.95 14.39 9.16
C ARG A 207 18.21 15.05 9.74
N ALA A 208 18.93 14.35 10.62
CA ALA A 208 20.18 14.82 11.20
C ALA A 208 21.41 14.59 10.29
N GLY A 209 21.21 14.10 9.06
CA GLY A 209 22.29 13.87 8.09
C GLY A 209 23.00 12.53 8.22
N PHE A 210 22.56 11.65 9.12
CA PHE A 210 23.10 10.31 9.27
C PHE A 210 22.53 9.40 8.18
N GLY A 211 23.43 8.73 7.44
CA GLY A 211 23.10 7.87 6.29
C GLY A 211 24.01 8.08 5.07
N HIS A 212 24.72 9.21 5.01
CA HIS A 212 25.76 9.46 3.99
C HIS A 212 27.14 8.96 4.43
N ASP A 213 27.43 8.97 5.74
CA ASP A 213 28.59 8.32 6.35
C ASP A 213 28.14 6.99 6.99
N ILE A 214 28.55 5.87 6.38
CA ILE A 214 28.05 4.51 6.70
C ILE A 214 28.51 4.01 8.09
N GLU A 215 29.55 4.60 8.67
CA GLU A 215 30.19 4.09 9.89
C GLU A 215 29.86 4.88 11.17
N ARG A 216 29.20 6.04 11.08
CA ARG A 216 28.95 6.89 12.24
C ARG A 216 27.58 6.64 12.85
N TYR A 217 27.57 6.20 14.10
CA TYR A 217 26.38 6.17 14.95
C TYR A 217 26.17 7.53 15.64
N PRO A 218 24.92 7.99 15.81
CA PRO A 218 24.65 9.24 16.51
C PRO A 218 25.01 9.12 17.99
N GLU A 219 25.78 10.08 18.50
CA GLU A 219 26.09 10.23 19.91
C GLU A 219 24.93 10.91 20.67
N HIS A 220 25.07 11.04 21.99
CA HIS A 220 24.06 11.65 22.85
C HIS A 220 23.76 13.09 22.41
N GLY A 221 22.49 13.37 22.13
CA GLY A 221 22.02 14.70 21.74
C GLY A 221 22.15 15.03 20.26
N GLU A 222 22.84 14.22 19.44
CA GLU A 222 23.06 14.54 18.01
C GLU A 222 21.78 14.45 17.15
N LEU A 223 20.78 13.70 17.62
CA LEU A 223 19.46 13.62 16.98
C LEU A 223 18.44 14.62 17.55
N ALA A 224 18.82 15.39 18.58
CA ALA A 224 17.93 16.34 19.23
C ALA A 224 17.74 17.57 18.34
N VAL A 225 16.50 18.03 18.20
CA VAL A 225 16.21 19.31 17.56
C VAL A 225 16.37 20.39 18.61
N PHE A 226 17.10 21.45 18.26
CA PHE A 226 17.21 22.63 19.12
C PHE A 226 15.82 23.16 19.47
N CYS A 227 15.49 23.14 20.76
CA CYS A 227 14.24 23.68 21.27
C CYS A 227 14.54 25.01 22.00
N PRO A 228 14.13 26.17 21.48
CA PRO A 228 14.39 27.46 22.12
C PRO A 228 13.68 27.62 23.47
N ALA A 229 12.73 26.74 23.79
CA ALA A 229 12.00 26.74 25.06
C ALA A 229 12.58 25.78 26.11
N CYS A 230 13.52 24.90 25.74
CA CYS A 230 14.15 23.98 26.70
C CYS A 230 15.32 24.69 27.43
N PRO A 231 15.41 24.59 28.78
CA PRO A 231 16.58 25.04 29.52
C PRO A 231 17.84 24.32 29.02
N GLN A 232 18.94 25.07 28.87
CA GLN A 232 20.25 24.54 28.49
C GLN A 232 21.06 24.14 29.72
#